data_AF-A0A966NJ19-F1
#
_entry.id   AF-A0A966NJ19-F1
#
_cell.length_a   1.000
_cell.length_b   1.000
_cell.length_c   1.000
_cell.angle_alpha   90.00
_cell.angle_beta   90.00
_cell.angle_gamma   90.00
#
_symmetry.space_group_name_H-M   'P 1'
#
loop_
_entity.id
_entity.type
_entity.pdbx_description
1 polymer ?
#
loop_
_entity_poly.entity_id
_entity_poly.type
_entity_poly.pdbx_seq_one_letter_code
_entity_poly.pdbx_strand_id
1 'polypeptide(L)'
;MDSMAWTKSLSKMMEEEVEDIESIDPPPTLEEPWCATCHAFTDYRRKWDTIQRADLDGGSYSENFEIPHCIDCDKPMLLLSTCRKLVWSVNSLTILVWLIGLLGVLVLFGISIGSIIGLLIHGGFCYLTSRLPLKSRLTLQSYKKAKKEESLKELLQKL
;
A
#
# COMPACT_ATOMS: atom_id res chain seq x y z
N MET A 1 -48.64 21.19 33.41
CA MET A 1 -47.81 22.17 32.68
C MET A 1 -46.35 21.69 32.73
N ASP A 2 -46.12 20.39 32.52
CA ASP A 2 -44.93 19.68 33.08
C ASP A 2 -44.12 18.88 32.03
N SER A 3 -44.62 18.77 30.79
CA SER A 3 -43.86 18.13 29.70
C SER A 3 -42.68 18.98 29.21
N MET A 4 -42.76 20.32 29.33
CA MET A 4 -41.68 21.21 28.90
C MET A 4 -40.51 21.25 29.89
N ALA A 5 -40.74 20.92 31.16
CA ALA A 5 -39.68 20.88 32.17
C ALA A 5 -38.80 19.62 32.01
N TRP A 6 -39.43 18.48 31.68
CA TRP A 6 -38.72 17.23 31.41
C TRP A 6 -37.86 17.31 30.14
N THR A 7 -38.38 17.85 29.04
CA THR A 7 -37.61 17.97 27.79
C THR A 7 -36.42 18.91 27.93
N LYS A 8 -36.56 19.98 28.73
CA LYS A 8 -35.49 20.94 29.00
C LYS A 8 -34.45 20.39 29.99
N SER A 9 -34.86 19.53 30.92
CA SER A 9 -33.94 18.80 31.81
C SER A 9 -33.18 17.71 31.05
N LEU A 10 -33.83 17.05 30.10
CA LEU A 10 -33.22 15.98 29.28
C LEU A 10 -32.28 16.55 28.21
N SER A 11 -32.61 17.72 27.63
CA SER A 11 -31.67 18.45 26.77
C SER A 11 -30.46 18.96 27.55
N LYS A 12 -30.67 19.45 28.78
CA LYS A 12 -29.59 19.93 29.64
C LYS A 12 -28.65 18.79 30.12
N MET A 13 -29.18 17.59 30.35
CA MET A 13 -28.37 16.40 30.68
C MET A 13 -27.66 15.80 29.45
N MET A 14 -28.08 16.14 28.22
CA MET A 14 -27.43 15.69 26.99
C MET A 14 -26.38 16.70 26.47
N GLU A 15 -26.33 17.90 27.05
CA GLU A 15 -25.36 18.95 26.73
C GLU A 15 -24.17 19.00 27.71
N GLU A 16 -24.21 18.21 28.79
CA GLU A 16 -23.15 18.15 29.80
C GLU A 16 -22.30 16.88 29.56
N GLU A 17 -21.06 17.10 29.16
CA GLU A 17 -19.99 16.10 28.95
C GLU A 17 -20.08 15.23 27.68
N VAL A 18 -20.09 15.86 26.50
CA VAL A 18 -19.14 15.43 25.48
C VAL A 18 -17.87 16.23 25.75
N GLU A 19 -17.12 15.83 26.77
CA GLU A 19 -15.70 16.16 26.80
C GLU A 19 -15.13 15.64 25.47
N ASP A 20 -14.62 16.55 24.65
CA ASP A 20 -13.74 16.19 23.57
C ASP A 20 -12.63 15.34 24.20
N ILE A 21 -12.74 14.02 24.06
CA ILE A 21 -11.67 13.10 24.39
C ILE A 21 -10.58 13.42 23.37
N GLU A 22 -9.78 14.44 23.67
CA GLU A 22 -8.49 14.66 23.02
C GLU A 22 -7.73 13.35 23.20
N SER A 23 -7.65 12.58 22.13
CA SER A 23 -6.94 11.32 22.11
C SER A 23 -5.52 11.59 22.60
N ILE A 24 -5.16 11.02 23.75
CA ILE A 24 -3.82 11.13 24.38
C ILE A 24 -2.73 10.62 23.43
N ASP A 25 -3.11 9.79 22.46
CA ASP A 25 -2.24 9.38 21.37
C ASP A 25 -2.26 10.44 20.26
N PRO A 26 -1.10 11.02 19.88
CA PRO A 26 -1.04 11.84 18.68
C PRO A 26 -1.61 11.02 17.51
N PRO A 27 -2.46 11.62 16.66
CA PRO A 27 -3.04 10.89 15.53
C PRO A 27 -1.89 10.23 14.76
N PRO A 28 -2.04 8.95 14.39
CA PRO A 28 -0.98 8.24 13.68
C PRO A 28 -0.60 9.09 12.47
N THR A 29 0.70 9.28 12.27
CA THR A 29 1.22 10.06 11.14
C THR A 29 0.76 9.40 9.84
N LEU A 30 -0.35 9.91 9.32
CA LEU A 30 -0.96 9.43 8.08
C LEU A 30 -0.01 9.82 6.95
N GLU A 31 0.64 8.82 6.36
CA GLU A 31 1.49 9.03 5.19
C GLU A 31 0.65 9.62 4.06
N GLU A 32 1.08 10.78 3.56
CA GLU A 32 0.46 11.39 2.39
C GLU A 32 0.75 10.54 1.13
N PRO A 33 -0.24 10.36 0.25
CA PRO A 33 -0.02 9.62 -0.98
C PRO A 33 0.91 10.40 -1.91
N TRP A 34 1.74 9.70 -2.67
CA TRP A 34 2.70 10.29 -3.60
C TRP A 34 2.20 10.24 -5.04
N CYS A 35 2.29 11.36 -5.76
CA CYS A 35 2.00 11.41 -7.19
C CYS A 35 3.26 11.16 -8.01
N ALA A 36 3.32 10.03 -8.72
CA ALA A 36 4.46 9.70 -9.57
C ALA A 36 4.59 10.59 -10.81
N THR A 37 3.51 11.29 -11.21
CA THR A 37 3.50 12.20 -12.37
C THR A 37 3.92 13.62 -11.99
N CYS A 38 3.37 14.16 -10.90
CA CYS A 38 3.73 15.49 -10.43
C CYS A 38 5.04 15.51 -9.62
N HIS A 39 5.54 14.33 -9.20
CA HIS A 39 6.69 14.19 -8.32
C HIS A 39 6.54 14.99 -7.01
N ALA A 40 5.35 14.96 -6.43
CA ALA A 40 5.01 15.73 -5.23
C ALA A 40 3.96 15.02 -4.36
N PHE A 41 3.97 15.36 -3.08
CA PHE A 41 2.85 15.18 -2.17
C PHE A 41 1.92 16.37 -2.39
N THR A 42 0.76 16.11 -3.00
CA THR A 42 -0.20 17.14 -3.43
C THR A 42 -1.57 16.81 -2.86
N ASP A 43 -2.45 17.79 -2.83
CA ASP A 43 -3.85 17.55 -2.52
C ASP A 43 -4.44 16.49 -3.46
N TYR A 44 -5.31 15.67 -2.89
CA TYR A 44 -5.89 14.55 -3.59
C TYR A 44 -7.40 14.46 -3.34
N ARG A 45 -8.12 14.02 -4.37
CA ARG A 45 -9.53 13.64 -4.27
C ARG A 45 -9.60 12.13 -4.11
N ARG A 46 -10.44 11.64 -3.20
CA ARG A 46 -10.75 10.21 -3.11
C ARG A 46 -11.81 9.86 -4.15
N LYS A 47 -11.51 8.89 -5.00
CA LYS A 47 -12.49 8.31 -5.93
C LYS A 47 -12.79 6.88 -5.49
N TRP A 48 -14.07 6.52 -5.56
CA TRP A 48 -14.51 5.15 -5.37
C TRP A 48 -14.21 4.35 -6.63
N ASP A 49 -13.56 3.22 -6.46
CA ASP A 49 -13.38 2.21 -7.49
C ASP A 49 -13.93 0.87 -6.99
N THR A 50 -14.23 -0.04 -7.91
CA THR A 50 -14.86 -1.32 -7.59
C THR A 50 -14.05 -2.46 -8.17
N ILE A 51 -13.75 -3.46 -7.36
CA ILE A 51 -13.12 -4.70 -7.81
C ILE A 51 -14.02 -5.88 -7.52
N GLN A 52 -14.14 -6.79 -8.47
CA GLN A 52 -14.88 -8.03 -8.28
C GLN A 52 -13.98 -9.03 -7.55
N ARG A 53 -14.43 -9.51 -6.40
CA ARG A 53 -13.77 -10.58 -5.64
C ARG A 53 -14.57 -11.86 -5.72
N ALA A 54 -13.87 -12.99 -5.74
CA ALA A 54 -14.50 -14.29 -5.68
C ALA A 54 -15.08 -14.51 -4.29
N ASP A 55 -16.29 -15.06 -4.25
CA ASP A 55 -16.96 -15.50 -3.04
C ASP A 55 -16.65 -16.98 -2.77
N LEU A 56 -16.75 -17.40 -1.50
CA LEU A 56 -16.53 -18.79 -1.09
C LEU A 56 -17.61 -19.74 -1.64
N ASP A 57 -18.79 -19.21 -1.92
CA ASP A 57 -19.92 -19.95 -2.49
C ASP A 57 -19.85 -20.04 -4.03
N GLY A 58 -18.71 -19.69 -4.63
CA GLY A 58 -18.50 -19.74 -6.09
C GLY A 58 -19.12 -18.56 -6.85
N GLY A 59 -19.64 -17.57 -6.14
CA GLY A 59 -20.10 -16.30 -6.70
C GLY A 59 -19.00 -15.25 -6.80
N SER A 60 -19.40 -14.01 -7.07
CA SER A 60 -18.53 -12.84 -6.96
C SER A 60 -19.27 -11.67 -6.33
N TYR A 61 -18.60 -10.89 -5.51
CA TYR A 61 -19.12 -9.64 -4.97
C TYR A 61 -18.24 -8.46 -5.38
N SER A 62 -18.86 -7.29 -5.56
CA SER A 62 -18.16 -6.04 -5.81
C SER A 62 -17.71 -5.43 -4.49
N GLU A 63 -16.40 -5.25 -4.32
CA GLU A 63 -15.84 -4.50 -3.21
C GLU A 63 -15.49 -3.08 -3.66
N ASN A 64 -16.06 -2.11 -2.95
CA ASN A 64 -15.77 -0.70 -3.17
C ASN A 64 -14.53 -0.32 -2.37
N PHE A 65 -13.57 0.36 -2.99
CA PHE A 65 -12.37 0.85 -2.33
C PHE A 65 -12.06 2.27 -2.77
N GLU A 66 -11.46 3.05 -1.86
CA GLU A 66 -11.10 4.43 -2.10
C GLU A 66 -9.66 4.52 -2.65
N ILE A 67 -9.48 5.17 -3.79
CA ILE A 67 -8.16 5.45 -4.38
C ILE A 67 -7.91 6.97 -4.39
N PRO A 68 -6.80 7.46 -3.81
CA PRO A 68 -6.43 8.87 -3.89
C PRO A 68 -5.98 9.23 -5.30
N HIS A 69 -6.53 10.33 -5.85
CA HIS A 69 -6.17 10.88 -7.16
C HIS A 69 -5.65 12.31 -7.00
N CYS A 70 -4.54 12.62 -7.65
CA CYS A 70 -3.94 13.95 -7.62
C CYS A 70 -4.89 14.98 -8.24
N ILE A 71 -5.09 16.13 -7.59
CA ILE A 71 -5.98 17.18 -8.14
C ILE A 71 -5.42 17.79 -9.42
N ASP A 72 -4.09 17.92 -9.54
CA ASP A 72 -3.46 18.59 -10.68
C ASP A 72 -3.47 17.76 -11.97
N CYS A 73 -3.24 16.45 -11.86
CA CYS A 73 -3.12 15.58 -13.04
C CYS A 73 -4.16 14.45 -13.12
N ASP A 74 -5.05 14.35 -12.13
CA ASP A 74 -6.10 13.33 -12.02
C ASP A 74 -5.59 11.87 -12.12
N LYS A 75 -4.30 11.65 -11.82
CA LYS A 75 -3.68 10.32 -11.80
C LYS A 75 -3.74 9.71 -10.40
N PRO A 76 -3.83 8.36 -10.30
CA PRO A 76 -3.84 7.68 -9.03
C PRO A 76 -2.50 7.88 -8.31
N MET A 77 -2.59 8.21 -7.03
CA MET A 77 -1.47 8.37 -6.13
C MET A 77 -1.29 7.11 -5.29
N LEU A 78 -0.06 6.86 -4.84
CA LEU A 78 0.27 5.63 -4.12
C LEU A 78 1.02 5.96 -2.84
N LEU A 79 0.71 5.25 -1.76
CA LEU A 79 1.50 5.33 -0.53
C LEU A 79 2.86 4.65 -0.74
N LEU A 80 3.93 5.34 -0.39
CA LEU A 80 5.29 4.84 -0.60
C LEU A 80 5.62 3.71 0.38
N SER A 81 5.08 3.73 1.60
CA SER A 81 5.23 2.63 2.56
C SER A 81 4.61 1.34 2.03
N THR A 82 3.39 1.40 1.48
CA THR A 82 2.71 0.25 0.87
C THR A 82 3.50 -0.28 -0.32
N CYS A 83 3.99 0.60 -1.19
CA CYS A 83 4.86 0.20 -2.30
C CYS A 83 6.12 -0.53 -1.81
N ARG A 84 6.76 -0.03 -0.74
CA ARG A 84 7.98 -0.63 -0.18
C ARG A 84 7.70 -1.99 0.45
N LYS A 85 6.64 -2.08 1.26
CA LYS A 85 6.18 -3.33 1.89
C LYS A 85 5.87 -4.37 0.82
N LEU A 86 5.09 -4.01 -0.20
CA LEU A 86 4.73 -4.92 -1.28
C LEU A 86 5.96 -5.45 -2.04
N VAL A 87 6.88 -4.57 -2.44
CA VAL A 87 8.11 -4.99 -3.13
C VAL A 87 8.95 -5.90 -2.25
N TRP A 88 9.10 -5.56 -0.97
CA TRP A 88 9.87 -6.37 -0.04
C TRP A 88 9.21 -7.74 0.20
N SER A 89 7.90 -7.78 0.46
CA SER A 89 7.14 -9.02 0.66
C SER A 89 7.21 -9.94 -0.55
N VAL A 90 6.97 -9.44 -1.76
CA VAL A 90 7.03 -10.27 -2.98
C VAL A 90 8.45 -10.82 -3.19
N ASN A 91 9.48 -9.98 -3.02
CA ASN A 91 10.86 -10.44 -3.16
C ASN A 91 11.20 -11.51 -2.12
N SER A 92 10.85 -11.28 -0.85
CA SER A 92 11.08 -12.24 0.24
C SER A 92 10.38 -13.58 0.00
N LEU A 93 9.11 -13.55 -0.41
CA LEU A 93 8.36 -14.76 -0.76
C LEU A 93 8.99 -15.49 -1.94
N THR A 94 9.40 -14.76 -2.98
CA THR A 94 10.03 -15.35 -4.16
C THR A 94 11.35 -16.03 -3.82
N ILE A 95 12.18 -15.39 -2.99
CA ILE A 95 13.45 -15.97 -2.52
C ILE A 95 13.18 -17.23 -1.71
N LEU A 96 12.21 -17.19 -0.80
CA LEU A 96 11.84 -18.34 0.02
C LEU A 96 11.37 -19.53 -0.83
N VAL A 97 10.50 -19.29 -1.81
CA VAL A 97 10.03 -20.33 -2.75
C VAL A 97 11.19 -20.89 -3.59
N TRP A 98 12.13 -20.03 -4.01
CA TRP A 98 13.31 -20.48 -4.74
C TRP A 98 14.22 -21.37 -3.87
N LEU A 99 14.47 -20.97 -2.62
CA LEU A 99 15.26 -21.75 -1.66
C LEU A 99 14.62 -23.11 -1.35
N ILE A 100 13.29 -23.16 -1.19
CA ILE A 100 12.57 -24.42 -1.01
C ILE A 100 12.77 -25.34 -2.22
N GLY A 101 12.65 -24.80 -3.44
CA GLY A 101 12.90 -25.56 -4.67
C GLY A 101 14.33 -26.10 -4.75
N LEU A 102 15.32 -25.28 -4.39
CA LEU A 102 16.72 -25.69 -4.33
C LEU A 102 16.95 -26.80 -3.30
N LEU A 103 16.42 -26.66 -2.08
CA LEU A 103 16.52 -27.68 -1.03
C LEU A 103 15.85 -28.98 -1.46
N GLY A 104 14.68 -28.91 -2.13
CA GLY A 104 14.01 -30.08 -2.67
C GLY A 104 14.89 -30.85 -3.66
N VAL A 105 15.60 -30.16 -4.55
CA VAL A 105 16.54 -30.80 -5.48
C VAL A 105 17.70 -31.46 -4.73
N LEU A 106 18.30 -30.76 -3.76
CA LEU A 106 19.46 -31.25 -3.01
C LEU A 106 19.13 -32.47 -2.13
N VAL A 107 17.96 -32.48 -1.49
CA VAL A 107 17.58 -33.51 -0.50
C VAL A 107 16.89 -34.71 -1.17
N LEU A 108 15.99 -34.50 -2.13
CA LEU A 108 15.13 -35.56 -2.66
C LEU A 108 15.66 -36.22 -3.95
N PHE A 109 16.21 -35.41 -4.87
CA PHE A 109 16.46 -35.88 -6.26
C PHE A 109 17.94 -36.00 -6.63
N GLY A 110 18.84 -35.39 -5.85
CA GLY A 110 20.25 -35.29 -6.18
C GLY A 110 20.52 -34.41 -7.41
N ILE A 111 21.79 -34.11 -7.68
CA ILE A 111 22.19 -33.30 -8.83
C ILE A 111 22.20 -34.18 -10.08
N SER A 112 21.22 -33.99 -10.95
CA SER A 112 21.05 -34.68 -12.23
C SER A 112 20.64 -33.66 -13.31
N ILE A 113 20.74 -34.02 -14.59
CA ILE A 113 20.32 -33.13 -15.69
C ILE A 113 18.83 -32.77 -15.56
N GLY A 114 17.98 -33.75 -15.22
CA GLY A 114 16.55 -33.52 -15.03
C GLY A 114 16.25 -32.56 -13.88
N SER A 115 16.93 -32.69 -12.74
CA SER A 115 16.75 -31.79 -11.61
C SER A 115 17.29 -30.38 -11.87
N ILE A 116 18.35 -30.24 -12.68
CA ILE A 116 18.81 -28.93 -13.16
C ILE A 116 17.76 -28.26 -14.06
N ILE A 117 17.18 -28.99 -15.02
CA ILE A 117 16.11 -28.46 -15.90
C ILE A 117 14.89 -28.05 -15.05
N GLY A 118 14.47 -28.88 -14.11
CA GLY A 118 13.38 -28.55 -13.18
C GLY A 118 13.67 -27.29 -12.36
N LEU A 119 14.90 -27.14 -11.85
CA LEU A 119 15.31 -25.96 -11.10
C LEU A 119 15.33 -24.70 -11.98
N LEU A 120 15.69 -24.80 -13.25
CA LEU A 120 15.62 -23.68 -14.21
C LEU A 120 14.18 -23.24 -14.47
N ILE A 121 13.25 -24.18 -14.67
CA ILE A 121 11.83 -23.87 -14.86
C ILE A 121 11.26 -23.20 -13.60
N HIS A 122 11.55 -23.77 -12.43
CA HIS A 122 11.15 -23.20 -11.14
C HIS A 122 11.73 -21.79 -10.93
N GLY A 123 13.02 -21.62 -11.23
CA GLY A 123 13.69 -20.32 -11.20
C GLY A 123 13.06 -19.31 -12.16
N GLY A 124 12.67 -19.74 -13.35
CA GLY A 124 11.93 -18.93 -14.31
C GLY A 124 10.59 -18.46 -13.76
N PHE A 125 9.82 -19.34 -13.10
CA PHE A 125 8.56 -18.97 -12.47
C PHE A 125 8.78 -17.96 -11.34
N CYS A 126 9.74 -18.20 -10.44
CA CYS A 126 10.14 -17.25 -9.40
C CYS A 126 10.55 -15.88 -9.98
N TYR A 127 11.28 -15.89 -11.09
CA TYR A 127 11.67 -14.65 -11.75
C TYR A 127 10.46 -13.86 -12.26
N LEU A 128 9.49 -14.52 -12.87
CA LEU A 128 8.26 -13.88 -13.34
C LEU A 128 7.44 -13.29 -12.18
N THR A 129 7.30 -14.03 -11.07
CA THR A 129 6.58 -13.52 -9.88
C THR A 129 7.29 -12.34 -9.24
N SER A 130 8.63 -12.31 -9.26
CA SER A 130 9.42 -11.17 -8.77
C SER A 130 9.17 -9.86 -9.55
N ARG A 131 8.61 -9.94 -10.76
CA ARG A 131 8.28 -8.79 -11.61
C ARG A 131 6.88 -8.24 -11.37
N LEU A 132 6.01 -8.93 -10.64
CA LEU A 132 4.65 -8.48 -10.35
C LEU A 132 4.56 -7.07 -9.73
N PRO A 133 5.42 -6.65 -8.78
CA PRO A 133 5.32 -5.32 -8.17
C PRO A 133 5.99 -4.23 -9.03
N LEU A 134 5.91 -4.31 -10.36
CA LEU A 134 6.55 -3.38 -11.29
C LEU A 134 6.10 -1.94 -11.06
N LYS A 135 4.79 -1.71 -10.94
CA LYS A 135 4.22 -0.36 -10.70
C LYS A 135 4.80 0.25 -9.43
N SER A 136 4.78 -0.49 -8.32
CA SER A 136 5.34 -0.04 -7.04
C SER A 136 6.84 0.25 -7.11
N ARG A 137 7.61 -0.54 -7.87
CA ARG A 137 9.05 -0.28 -8.10
C ARG A 137 9.27 1.03 -8.86
N LEU A 138 8.52 1.27 -9.93
CA LEU A 138 8.61 2.50 -10.72
C LEU A 138 8.25 3.72 -9.89
N THR A 139 7.19 3.64 -9.07
CA THR A 139 6.81 4.73 -8.16
C THR A 139 7.93 5.02 -7.15
N LEU A 140 8.51 4.01 -6.50
CA LEU A 140 9.63 4.19 -5.57
C LEU A 140 10.87 4.77 -6.25
N GLN A 141 11.16 4.38 -7.50
CA GLN A 141 12.27 4.95 -8.27
C GLN A 141 12.01 6.41 -8.60
N SER A 142 10.80 6.76 -9.03
CA SER A 142 10.40 8.15 -9.32
C SER A 142 10.57 9.05 -8.10
N TYR A 143 10.15 8.58 -6.91
CA TYR A 143 10.33 9.28 -5.64
C TYR A 143 11.82 9.46 -5.29
N LYS A 144 12.63 8.39 -5.38
CA LYS A 144 14.07 8.47 -5.13
C LYS A 144 14.77 9.47 -6.06
N LYS A 145 14.33 9.57 -7.31
CA LYS A 145 14.87 10.52 -8.28
C LYS A 145 14.48 11.95 -7.91
N ALA A 146 13.19 12.22 -7.67
CA ALA A 146 12.69 13.53 -7.27
C ALA A 146 13.38 14.05 -6.00
N LYS A 147 13.49 13.20 -4.97
CA LYS A 147 14.17 13.55 -3.72
C LYS A 147 15.64 13.92 -3.92
N LYS A 148 16.34 13.23 -4.83
CA LYS A 148 17.73 13.57 -5.17
C LYS A 148 17.81 14.92 -5.85
N GLU A 149 16.94 15.20 -6.81
CA GLU A 149 16.90 16.49 -7.52
C GLU A 149 16.61 17.67 -6.57
N GLU A 150 15.68 17.50 -5.63
CA GLU A 150 15.37 18.48 -4.59
C GLU A 150 16.58 18.74 -3.69
N SER A 151 17.22 17.68 -3.19
CA SER A 151 18.43 17.82 -2.35
C SER A 151 19.58 18.52 -3.07
N LEU A 152 19.73 18.32 -4.39
CA LEU A 152 20.74 19.02 -5.19
C LEU A 152 20.41 20.51 -5.35
N LYS A 153 19.14 20.86 -5.54
CA LYS A 153 18.71 22.27 -5.63
C LYS A 153 18.95 23.01 -4.31
N GLU A 154 18.63 22.38 -3.18
CA GLU A 154 18.90 22.95 -1.85
C GLU A 154 20.40 23.19 -1.62
N LEU A 155 21.25 22.26 -2.05
CA LEU A 155 22.71 22.42 -1.95
C LEU A 155 23.21 23.56 -2.84
N LEU A 156 22.69 23.69 -4.06
CA LEU A 156 23.04 24.78 -4.97
C LEU A 156 22.56 26.15 -4.49
N GLN A 157 21.44 26.23 -3.78
CA GLN A 157 20.95 27.48 -3.18
C GLN A 157 21.75 27.93 -1.96
N LYS A 158 22.49 27.02 -1.32
CA LYS A 158 23.34 27.30 -0.15
C LYS A 158 24.77 27.71 -0.51
N LEU A 159 25.16 27.60 -1.78
CA LEU A 159 26.44 28.00 -2.36
C LEU A 159 26.36 29.43 -2.90
#